data_AF-A0A3B9CY00-F1
#
_entry.id   AF-A0A3B9CY00-F1
#
_cell.length_a   1.000
_cell.length_b   1.000
_cell.length_c   1.000
_cell.angle_alpha   90.00
_cell.angle_beta   90.00
_cell.angle_gamma   90.00
#
_symmetry.space_group_name_H-M   'P 1'
#
loop_
_entity.id
_entity.type
_entity.pdbx_description
1 polymer ?
#
loop_
_entity_poly.entity_id
_entity_poly.type
_entity_poly.pdbx_seq_one_letter_code
_entity_poly.pdbx_strand_id
1 'polypeptide(L)'
;MYRLWNAVKSFFSGSGDDDIDIVRMIKGDDEELIAAVAKARATVDEFIDHFHNPEMEGAAFFVKQEFVEGEQSEHMWLMVDEVTETHFSGVVNNDPQFVTQVRIGERIKVAHEEIGDWMVSHGDDMTGGFTVEVLMRRGQKT
;
A
#
# COMPACT_ATOMS: atom_id res chain seq x y z
N MET A 1 -5.47 17.32 7.21
CA MET A 1 -4.29 16.55 7.67
C MET A 1 -4.63 15.52 8.74
N TYR A 2 -5.18 15.87 9.92
CA TYR A 2 -5.52 14.90 10.99
C TYR A 2 -6.46 13.73 10.58
N ARG A 3 -7.34 13.92 9.59
CA ARG A 3 -8.27 12.88 9.10
C ARG A 3 -7.57 11.82 8.22
N LEU A 4 -6.55 12.22 7.46
CA LEU A 4 -5.83 11.32 6.56
C LEU A 4 -5.02 10.31 7.40
N TRP A 5 -4.30 10.80 8.42
CA TRP A 5 -3.48 9.97 9.30
C TRP A 5 -4.28 8.94 10.12
N ASN A 6 -5.43 9.32 10.67
CA ASN A 6 -6.27 8.37 11.42
C ASN A 6 -6.89 7.30 10.52
N ALA A 7 -7.27 7.67 9.29
CA ALA A 7 -7.74 6.69 8.33
C ALA A 7 -6.59 5.79 7.86
N VAL A 8 -5.40 6.35 7.59
CA VAL A 8 -4.15 5.63 7.28
C VAL A 8 -3.80 4.61 8.38
N LYS A 9 -3.91 5.00 9.66
CA LYS A 9 -3.76 4.10 10.81
C LYS A 9 -4.78 2.98 10.85
N SER A 10 -6.04 3.25 10.47
CA SER A 10 -7.09 2.22 10.36
C SER A 10 -6.63 1.09 9.43
N PHE A 11 -6.09 1.43 8.25
CA PHE A 11 -5.58 0.43 7.30
C PHE A 11 -4.46 -0.43 7.86
N PHE A 12 -3.62 0.07 8.78
CA PHE A 12 -2.54 -0.72 9.39
C PHE A 12 -3.00 -1.54 10.62
N SER A 13 -4.22 -1.32 11.14
CA SER A 13 -4.71 -1.93 12.39
C SER A 13 -5.83 -2.98 12.19
N GLY A 14 -6.01 -3.44 10.94
CA GLY A 14 -7.15 -4.22 10.43
C GLY A 14 -7.92 -5.06 11.45
N SER A 15 -9.16 -4.65 11.72
CA SER A 15 -10.18 -5.50 12.36
C SER A 15 -11.63 -5.02 12.10
N GLY A 16 -11.86 -4.10 11.15
CA GLY A 16 -13.19 -3.58 10.84
C GLY A 16 -13.76 -4.09 9.52
N ASP A 17 -15.05 -4.42 9.51
CA ASP A 17 -15.79 -4.86 8.31
C ASP A 17 -15.80 -3.83 7.16
N ASP A 18 -15.50 -2.55 7.45
CA ASP A 18 -15.37 -1.46 6.47
C ASP A 18 -14.05 -1.51 5.66
N ASP A 19 -13.07 -2.33 6.07
CA ASP A 19 -11.77 -2.48 5.39
C ASP A 19 -11.83 -3.46 4.20
N ILE A 20 -12.90 -4.25 4.08
CA ILE A 20 -13.06 -5.31 3.07
C ILE A 20 -13.00 -4.75 1.63
N ASP A 21 -13.52 -3.54 1.41
CA ASP A 21 -13.48 -2.85 0.10
C ASP A 21 -12.08 -2.33 -0.28
N ILE A 22 -11.16 -2.23 0.69
CA ILE A 22 -9.77 -1.80 0.44
C ILE A 22 -8.83 -2.99 0.23
N VAL A 23 -9.11 -4.09 0.94
CA VAL A 23 -8.41 -5.37 0.81
C VAL A 23 -8.74 -6.02 -0.53
N ARG A 24 -9.97 -5.89 -1.02
CA ARG A 24 -10.34 -6.28 -2.39
C ARG A 24 -10.33 -5.06 -3.28
N MET A 25 -9.24 -4.79 -4.00
CA MET A 25 -9.38 -3.82 -5.08
C MET A 25 -10.37 -4.34 -6.10
N ILE A 26 -11.16 -3.38 -6.56
CA ILE A 26 -12.33 -3.54 -7.38
C ILE A 26 -12.02 -4.40 -8.59
N LYS A 27 -12.87 -5.41 -8.78
CA LYS A 27 -12.95 -6.29 -9.95
C LYS A 27 -12.73 -5.50 -11.25
N GLY A 28 -11.51 -5.51 -11.80
CA GLY A 28 -11.10 -5.19 -13.19
C GLY A 28 -11.49 -3.88 -13.87
N ASP A 29 -12.53 -3.16 -13.40
CA ASP A 29 -13.29 -2.21 -14.22
C ASP A 29 -13.34 -0.79 -13.60
N ASP A 30 -12.59 -0.53 -12.53
CA ASP A 30 -12.57 0.79 -11.89
C ASP A 30 -11.49 1.70 -12.48
N GLU A 31 -11.90 2.59 -13.39
CA GLU A 31 -10.98 3.49 -14.09
C GLU A 31 -10.16 4.40 -13.16
N GLU A 32 -10.72 4.85 -12.03
CA GLU A 32 -9.98 5.73 -11.11
C GLU A 32 -8.91 4.96 -10.32
N LEU A 33 -9.22 3.73 -9.87
CA LEU A 33 -8.23 2.89 -9.20
C LEU A 33 -7.16 2.40 -10.18
N ILE A 34 -7.53 2.04 -11.41
CA ILE A 34 -6.58 1.68 -12.46
C ILE A 34 -5.62 2.85 -12.72
N ALA A 35 -6.13 4.07 -12.83
CA ALA A 35 -5.30 5.26 -13.00
C ALA A 35 -4.40 5.52 -11.77
N ALA A 36 -4.89 5.27 -10.56
CA ALA A 36 -4.11 5.42 -9.34
C ALA A 36 -2.96 4.40 -9.24
N VAL A 37 -3.20 3.12 -9.59
CA VAL A 37 -2.15 2.09 -9.66
C VAL A 37 -1.11 2.46 -10.73
N ALA A 38 -1.56 2.90 -11.90
CA ALA A 38 -0.67 3.34 -12.98
C ALA A 38 0.21 4.52 -12.53
N LYS A 39 -0.38 5.48 -11.81
CA LYS A 39 0.36 6.60 -11.22
C LYS A 39 1.38 6.14 -10.20
N ALA A 40 1.00 5.24 -9.29
CA ALA A 40 1.92 4.69 -8.29
C ALA A 40 3.17 4.08 -8.94
N ARG A 41 2.97 3.26 -9.97
CA ARG A 41 4.08 2.65 -10.72
C ARG A 41 4.90 3.68 -11.48
N ALA A 42 4.27 4.69 -12.08
CA ALA A 42 4.97 5.74 -12.82
C ALA A 42 5.82 6.65 -11.92
N THR A 43 5.50 6.75 -10.63
CA THR A 43 6.22 7.58 -9.65
C THR A 43 6.99 6.74 -8.63
N VAL A 44 7.23 5.45 -8.90
CA VAL A 44 7.94 4.56 -7.96
C VAL A 44 9.38 5.01 -7.71
N ASP A 45 10.02 5.67 -8.68
CA ASP A 45 11.36 6.23 -8.51
C ASP A 45 11.40 7.30 -7.41
N GLU A 46 10.33 8.07 -7.21
CA GLU A 46 10.25 9.05 -6.10
C GLU A 46 10.25 8.36 -4.73
N PHE A 47 9.63 7.17 -4.62
CA PHE A 47 9.68 6.37 -3.40
C PHE A 47 11.11 5.85 -3.15
N ILE A 48 11.78 5.37 -4.20
CA ILE A 48 13.15 4.86 -4.13
C ILE A 48 14.13 5.98 -3.75
N ASP A 49 13.95 7.18 -4.31
CA ASP A 49 14.74 8.36 -3.97
C ASP A 49 14.55 8.76 -2.50
N HIS A 50 13.31 8.78 -1.99
CA HIS A 50 13.06 9.03 -0.57
C HIS A 50 13.69 7.96 0.32
N PHE A 51 13.65 6.68 -0.06
CA PHE A 51 14.21 5.58 0.73
C PHE A 51 15.73 5.72 0.93
N HIS A 52 16.43 6.21 -0.08
CA HIS A 52 17.88 6.42 -0.02
C HIS A 52 18.29 7.81 0.50
N ASN A 53 17.34 8.73 0.72
CA ASN A 53 17.63 10.08 1.16
C ASN A 53 17.88 10.13 2.68
N PRO A 54 19.08 10.53 3.16
CA PRO A 54 19.36 10.66 4.59
C PRO A 54 18.46 11.67 5.33
N GLU A 55 17.89 12.65 4.64
CA GLU A 55 16.94 13.60 5.25
C GLU A 55 15.59 12.96 5.62
N MET A 56 15.35 11.73 5.14
CA MET A 56 14.17 10.91 5.48
C MET A 56 14.44 9.97 6.66
N GLU A 57 15.46 10.24 7.49
CA GLU A 57 15.71 9.48 8.71
C GLU A 57 14.46 9.47 9.61
N GLY A 58 14.01 8.27 9.99
CA GLY A 58 12.79 8.09 10.78
C GLY A 58 11.50 8.04 9.96
N ALA A 59 11.57 8.13 8.64
CA ALA A 59 10.43 7.87 7.77
C ALA A 59 10.08 6.37 7.71
N ALA A 60 8.80 6.08 7.49
CA ALA A 60 8.28 4.75 7.25
C ALA A 60 7.87 4.60 5.79
N PHE A 61 8.28 3.48 5.19
CA PHE A 61 8.15 3.20 3.76
C PHE A 61 7.23 2.01 3.55
N PHE A 62 6.17 2.19 2.77
CA PHE A 62 5.19 1.14 2.52
C PHE A 62 4.93 0.95 1.03
N VAL A 63 4.77 -0.31 0.62
CA VAL A 63 4.27 -0.68 -0.70
C VAL A 63 3.08 -1.62 -0.56
N LYS A 64 2.11 -1.53 -1.47
CA LYS A 64 0.93 -2.40 -1.49
C LYS A 64 1.09 -3.43 -2.59
N GLN A 65 0.93 -4.71 -2.28
CA GLN A 65 1.00 -5.82 -3.23
C GLN A 65 -0.32 -6.59 -3.25
N GLU A 66 -0.73 -7.03 -4.44
CA GLU A 66 -1.83 -7.99 -4.62
C GLU A 66 -1.32 -9.43 -4.46
N PHE A 67 -2.02 -10.22 -3.66
CA PHE A 67 -1.79 -11.65 -3.49
C PHE A 67 -2.99 -12.40 -4.04
N VAL A 68 -2.77 -13.24 -5.05
CA VAL A 68 -3.84 -13.99 -5.72
C VAL A 68 -3.73 -15.47 -5.35
N GLU A 69 -4.82 -16.05 -4.86
CA GLU A 69 -4.94 -17.47 -4.53
C GLU A 69 -6.27 -18.03 -5.08
N GLY A 70 -6.21 -18.70 -6.23
CA GLY A 70 -7.40 -19.19 -6.92
C GLY A 70 -8.29 -18.04 -7.39
N GLU A 71 -9.53 -17.99 -6.89
CA GLU A 71 -10.50 -16.91 -7.18
C GLU A 71 -10.44 -15.77 -6.16
N GLN A 72 -9.57 -15.88 -5.15
CA GLN A 72 -9.41 -14.87 -4.10
C GLN A 72 -8.20 -14.00 -4.42
N SER A 73 -8.36 -12.71 -4.14
CA SER A 73 -7.28 -11.72 -4.19
C SER A 73 -7.39 -10.82 -2.97
N GLU A 74 -6.23 -10.54 -2.36
CA GLU A 74 -6.09 -9.60 -1.26
C GLU A 74 -4.92 -8.68 -1.49
N HIS A 75 -5.12 -7.39 -1.25
CA HIS A 75 -4.04 -6.43 -1.27
C HIS A 75 -3.57 -6.09 0.13
N MET A 76 -2.27 -6.23 0.36
CA MET A 76 -1.65 -6.00 1.67
C MET A 76 -0.53 -4.97 1.58
N TRP A 77 -0.34 -4.22 2.66
CA TRP A 77 0.79 -3.33 2.82
C TRP A 77 1.99 -4.08 3.37
N LEU A 78 3.17 -3.75 2.84
CA LEU A 78 4.46 -4.21 3.31
C LEU A 78 5.24 -2.99 3.80
N MET A 79 5.85 -3.09 4.98
CA MET A 79 6.86 -2.13 5.43
C MET A 79 8.19 -2.49 4.79
N VAL A 80 8.69 -1.63 3.90
CA VAL A 80 9.92 -1.86 3.14
C VAL A 80 11.14 -1.63 4.02
N ASP A 81 12.04 -2.61 4.05
CA ASP A 81 13.32 -2.56 4.76
C ASP A 81 14.54 -2.66 3.83
N GLU A 82 14.32 -2.98 2.55
CA GLU A 82 15.38 -3.09 1.53
C GLU A 82 14.85 -2.73 0.15
N VAL A 83 15.63 -1.94 -0.61
CA VAL A 83 15.38 -1.61 -2.01
C VAL A 83 16.57 -2.08 -2.83
N THR A 84 16.28 -2.80 -3.92
CA THR A 84 17.25 -3.15 -4.96
C THR A 84 16.83 -2.50 -6.28
N GLU A 85 17.63 -2.66 -7.34
CA GLU A 85 17.34 -2.09 -8.67
C GLU A 85 15.97 -2.48 -9.24
N THR A 86 15.43 -3.63 -8.85
CA THR A 86 14.19 -4.18 -9.45
C THR A 86 13.13 -4.59 -8.44
N HIS A 87 13.47 -4.62 -7.15
CA HIS A 87 12.58 -5.17 -6.13
C HIS A 87 12.65 -4.40 -4.81
N PHE A 88 11.54 -4.45 -4.10
CA PHE A 88 11.42 -4.18 -2.68
C PHE A 88 11.49 -5.48 -1.89
N SER A 89 12.08 -5.42 -0.70
CA SER A 89 11.82 -6.42 0.34
C SER A 89 11.27 -5.74 1.57
N GLY A 90 10.34 -6.40 2.25
CA GLY A 90 9.65 -5.82 3.38
C GLY A 90 8.80 -6.82 4.14
N VAL A 91 8.31 -6.38 5.29
CA VAL A 91 7.52 -7.18 6.21
C VAL A 91 6.03 -6.88 5.99
N VAL A 92 5.22 -7.91 5.79
CA VAL A 92 3.77 -7.80 5.65
C VAL A 92 3.18 -7.23 6.93
N ASN A 93 2.43 -6.14 6.80
CA ASN A 93 1.98 -5.31 7.93
C ASN A 93 0.46 -5.41 8.17
N ASN A 94 -0.20 -6.42 7.59
CA ASN A 94 -1.63 -6.68 7.68
C ASN A 94 -1.91 -8.18 7.79
N ASP A 95 -2.99 -8.55 8.49
CA ASP A 95 -3.47 -9.93 8.55
C ASP A 95 -4.28 -10.29 7.29
N PRO A 96 -3.86 -11.31 6.51
CA PRO A 96 -4.66 -11.80 5.40
C PRO A 96 -5.96 -12.42 5.91
N GLN A 97 -7.08 -12.18 5.23
CA GLN A 97 -8.39 -12.70 5.60
C GLN A 97 -8.75 -13.96 4.79
N PHE A 98 -8.23 -14.05 3.57
CA PHE A 98 -8.62 -15.07 2.60
C PHE A 98 -7.43 -15.82 2.02
N VAL A 99 -6.32 -15.13 1.70
CA VAL A 99 -5.12 -15.79 1.18
C VAL A 99 -4.34 -16.45 2.31
N THR A 100 -3.82 -17.64 2.06
CA THR A 100 -3.05 -18.43 3.03
C THR A 100 -1.56 -18.50 2.71
N GLN A 101 -1.19 -18.08 1.50
CA GLN A 101 0.19 -18.12 0.99
C GLN A 101 1.16 -17.16 1.70
N VAL A 102 0.66 -16.20 2.46
CA VAL A 102 1.45 -15.17 3.15
C VAL A 102 0.89 -14.93 4.53
N ARG A 103 1.71 -14.43 5.46
CA ARG A 103 1.29 -14.12 6.84
C ARG A 103 1.76 -12.74 7.27
N ILE A 104 1.04 -12.12 8.21
CA ILE A 104 1.54 -10.93 8.90
C ILE A 104 2.92 -11.22 9.51
N GLY A 105 3.83 -10.24 9.43
CA GLY A 105 5.20 -10.39 9.92
C GLY A 105 6.12 -11.21 9.00
N GLU A 106 5.61 -11.77 7.91
CA GLU A 106 6.44 -12.44 6.92
C GLU A 106 7.22 -11.43 6.08
N ARG A 107 8.51 -11.68 5.88
CA ARG A 107 9.34 -10.87 4.99
C ARG A 107 9.31 -11.46 3.59
N ILE A 108 8.87 -10.65 2.63
CA ILE A 108 8.71 -11.06 1.23
C ILE A 108 9.38 -10.07 0.29
N LYS A 109 9.49 -10.47 -0.98
CA LYS A 109 10.10 -9.69 -2.06
C LYS A 109 9.05 -9.40 -3.13
N VAL A 110 9.00 -8.15 -3.61
CA VAL A 110 8.01 -7.66 -4.57
C VAL A 110 8.73 -6.89 -5.68
N ALA A 111 8.38 -7.15 -6.95
CA ALA A 111 8.94 -6.39 -8.05
C ALA A 111 8.35 -4.98 -8.10
N HIS A 112 9.15 -3.98 -8.48
CA HIS A 112 8.68 -2.59 -8.53
C HIS A 112 7.44 -2.41 -9.41
N GLU A 113 7.36 -3.17 -10.50
CA GLU A 113 6.25 -3.13 -11.47
C GLU A 113 4.97 -3.83 -10.99
N GLU A 114 5.04 -4.62 -9.92
CA GLU A 114 3.90 -5.39 -9.41
C GLU A 114 3.10 -4.62 -8.37
N ILE A 115 3.66 -3.55 -7.78
CA ILE A 115 2.99 -2.79 -6.72
C ILE A 115 1.66 -2.20 -7.20
N GLY A 116 0.68 -2.21 -6.32
CA GLY A 116 -0.60 -1.51 -6.49
C GLY A 116 -0.57 -0.07 -5.99
N ASP A 117 0.30 0.24 -5.03
CA ASP A 117 0.46 1.58 -4.45
C ASP A 117 1.78 1.66 -3.66
N TRP A 118 2.19 2.88 -3.30
CA TRP A 118 3.28 3.13 -2.36
C TRP A 118 2.98 4.32 -1.47
N MET A 119 3.60 4.40 -0.30
CA MET A 119 3.41 5.48 0.64
C MET A 119 4.67 5.71 1.45
N VAL A 120 5.03 6.98 1.64
CA VAL A 120 6.08 7.40 2.58
C VAL A 120 5.43 8.26 3.66
N SER A 121 5.69 7.95 4.92
CA SER A 121 5.27 8.74 6.06
C SER A 121 6.50 9.26 6.80
N HIS A 122 6.60 10.59 6.95
CA HIS A 122 7.69 11.24 7.66
C HIS A 122 7.11 12.34 8.56
N GLY A 123 7.07 12.10 9.86
CA GLY A 123 6.37 13.00 10.79
C GLY A 123 4.87 13.10 10.49
N ASP A 124 4.38 14.31 10.27
CA ASP A 124 2.99 14.58 9.89
C ASP A 124 2.76 14.55 8.37
N ASP A 125 3.84 14.42 7.59
CA ASP A 125 3.80 14.43 6.13
C ASP A 125 3.61 13.02 5.57
N MET A 126 2.84 12.97 4.49
CA MET A 126 2.56 11.76 3.74
C MET A 126 2.63 12.02 2.25
N THR A 127 3.37 11.16 1.55
CA THR A 127 3.52 11.19 0.09
C THR A 127 3.11 9.83 -0.49
N GLY A 128 2.46 9.83 -1.66
CA GLY A 128 1.91 8.62 -2.26
C GLY A 128 0.49 8.31 -1.76
N GLY A 129 0.14 7.03 -1.67
CA GLY A 129 -1.17 6.55 -1.24
C GLY A 129 -2.27 6.89 -2.25
N PHE A 130 -1.99 6.74 -3.54
CA PHE A 130 -2.88 7.22 -4.61
C PHE A 130 -4.21 6.46 -4.62
N THR A 131 -4.16 5.16 -4.36
CA THR A 131 -5.37 4.33 -4.32
C THR A 131 -6.17 4.59 -3.05
N VAL A 132 -5.47 4.88 -1.97
CA VAL A 132 -6.06 5.32 -0.69
C VAL A 132 -6.79 6.65 -0.88
N GLU A 133 -6.20 7.61 -1.60
CA GLU A 133 -6.82 8.90 -1.91
C GLU A 133 -8.16 8.73 -2.66
N VAL A 134 -8.19 7.87 -3.69
CA VAL A 134 -9.40 7.55 -4.45
C VAL A 134 -10.49 6.97 -3.53
N LEU A 135 -10.14 5.97 -2.71
CA LEU A 135 -11.10 5.33 -1.80
C LEU A 135 -11.61 6.28 -0.73
N MET A 136 -10.74 7.10 -0.13
CA MET A 136 -11.14 8.10 0.86
C MET A 136 -12.08 9.14 0.27
N ARG A 137 -11.86 9.60 -0.96
CA ARG A 137 -12.75 10.54 -1.64
C ARG A 137 -14.17 9.97 -1.81
N ARG A 138 -14.27 8.66 -2.01
CA ARG A 138 -15.56 7.95 -2.16
C ARG A 138 -16.26 7.74 -0.83
N GLY A 139 -15.53 7.33 0.21
CA GLY A 139 -16.05 7.19 1.57
C GLY A 139 -16.49 8.51 2.22
N GLN A 140 -16.09 9.66 1.66
CA GLN A 140 -16.51 11.00 2.11
C GLN A 140 -17.80 11.52 1.44
N LYS A 141 -18.40 10.80 0.48
CA LYS A 141 -19.74 11.13 -0.02
C LYS A 141 -20.81 10.63 0.95
N THR A 142 -21.15 11.47 1.94
CA THR A 142 -22.42 11.40 2.70
C THR A 142 -23.36 12.49 2.25
#